data_AF-A0A1L9WPR7-F1
#
_entry.id   AF-A0A1L9WPR7-F1
#
_cell.length_a   1.000
_cell.length_b   1.000
_cell.length_c   1.000
_cell.angle_alpha   90.00
_cell.angle_beta   90.00
_cell.angle_gamma   90.00
#
_symmetry.space_group_name_H-M   'P 1'
#
loop_
_entity.id
_entity.type
_entity.pdbx_description
1 polymer ?
#
loop_
_entity_poly.entity_id
_entity_poly.type
_entity_poly.pdbx_seq_one_letter_code
_entity_poly.pdbx_strand_id
1 'polypeptide(L)'
;MPASHSNEGSADQEQPSEFNELVNMTPNELRDWLQEEQSQSSGWSKNNESGETVGHESGRKIVDILESNPSKDASKYSDEDIDHMRRVVSYCKRHLAQEETAKQNTDSKSYRSLKNWGHDPLKE
;
A
#
# COMPACT_ATOMS: atom_id res chain seq x y z
N MET A 1 -15.90 16.15 38.10
CA MET A 1 -15.91 16.80 36.78
C MET A 1 -15.38 15.81 35.76
N PRO A 2 -16.17 15.32 34.79
CA PRO A 2 -15.61 14.55 33.69
C PRO A 2 -15.02 15.51 32.66
N ALA A 3 -13.75 15.30 32.32
CA ALA A 3 -13.08 16.04 31.26
C ALA A 3 -13.63 15.60 29.90
N SER A 4 -14.26 16.54 29.21
CA SER A 4 -14.45 16.49 27.76
C SER A 4 -13.07 16.39 27.10
N HIS A 5 -12.79 15.28 26.43
CA HIS A 5 -11.85 15.26 25.31
C HIS A 5 -12.56 14.62 24.14
N SER A 6 -13.28 15.46 23.40
CA SER A 6 -13.66 15.20 22.03
C SER A 6 -12.38 15.10 21.19
N ASN A 7 -12.06 13.92 20.69
CA ASN A 7 -11.15 13.75 19.57
C ASN A 7 -11.51 12.46 18.80
N GLU A 8 -12.75 12.35 18.34
CA GLU A 8 -13.23 11.23 17.51
C GLU A 8 -13.22 11.58 16.01
N GLY A 9 -12.41 12.55 15.57
CA GLY A 9 -12.41 13.03 14.18
C GLY A 9 -11.09 12.88 13.41
N SER A 10 -10.04 12.30 13.98
CA SER A 10 -8.68 12.60 13.51
C SER A 10 -7.85 11.38 13.07
N ALA A 11 -8.15 10.17 13.55
CA ALA A 11 -7.34 8.98 13.23
C ALA A 11 -7.77 8.27 11.95
N ASP A 12 -9.07 8.30 11.63
CA ASP A 12 -9.64 7.54 10.51
C ASP A 12 -9.40 8.24 9.16
N GLN A 13 -9.18 9.56 9.19
CA GLN A 13 -8.89 10.36 7.99
C GLN A 13 -7.39 10.49 7.70
N GLU A 14 -6.52 10.26 8.70
CA GLU A 14 -5.06 10.33 8.54
C GLU A 14 -4.54 9.22 7.62
N GLN A 15 -5.11 8.01 7.72
CA GLN A 15 -4.63 6.86 6.93
C GLN A 15 -4.95 6.94 5.44
N PRO A 16 -6.15 7.36 5.02
CA PRO A 16 -6.41 7.68 3.62
C PRO A 16 -5.46 8.74 3.06
N SER A 17 -5.13 9.80 3.81
CA SER A 17 -4.17 10.80 3.34
C SER A 17 -2.77 10.21 3.18
N GLU A 18 -2.24 9.52 4.19
CA GLU A 18 -0.89 8.93 4.11
C GLU A 18 -0.80 7.84 3.04
N PHE A 19 -1.88 7.07 2.85
CA PHE A 19 -1.97 6.09 1.78
C PHE A 19 -1.88 6.77 0.41
N ASN A 20 -2.62 7.86 0.22
CA ASN A 20 -2.60 8.59 -1.05
C ASN A 20 -1.26 9.29 -1.34
N GLU A 21 -0.49 9.62 -0.29
CA GLU A 21 0.87 10.15 -0.40
C GLU A 21 1.89 9.05 -0.72
N LEU A 22 1.78 7.88 -0.09
CA LEU A 22 2.69 6.76 -0.31
C LEU A 22 2.40 6.01 -1.61
N VAL A 23 1.13 5.86 -2.00
CA VAL A 23 0.75 5.16 -3.24
C VAL A 23 0.78 6.14 -4.41
N ASN A 24 1.94 6.20 -5.05
CA ASN A 24 2.25 7.08 -6.18
C ASN A 24 2.05 6.39 -7.55
N MET A 25 1.71 5.10 -7.58
CA MET A 25 1.34 4.37 -8.80
C MET A 25 -0.16 4.52 -9.07
N THR A 26 -0.51 4.73 -10.34
CA THR A 26 -1.93 4.66 -10.76
C THR A 26 -2.44 3.21 -10.74
N PRO A 27 -3.76 2.98 -10.62
CA PRO A 27 -4.31 1.62 -10.66
C PRO A 27 -3.91 0.85 -11.92
N ASN A 28 -3.86 1.51 -13.08
CA ASN A 28 -3.41 0.88 -14.32
C ASN A 28 -1.94 0.46 -14.27
N GLU A 29 -1.05 1.34 -13.77
CA GLU A 29 0.38 1.01 -13.66
C GLU A 29 0.63 -0.10 -12.65
N LEU A 30 -0.10 -0.09 -11.53
CA LEU A 30 -0.01 -1.14 -10.53
C LEU A 30 -0.54 -2.47 -11.09
N ARG A 31 -1.64 -2.43 -11.84
CA ARG A 31 -2.20 -3.61 -12.51
C ARG A 31 -1.23 -4.22 -13.52
N ASP A 32 -0.61 -3.39 -14.35
CA ASP A 32 0.39 -3.83 -15.33
C ASP A 32 1.60 -4.44 -14.62
N TRP A 33 2.07 -3.79 -13.54
CA TRP A 33 3.16 -4.32 -12.72
C TRP A 33 2.83 -5.68 -12.09
N LEU A 34 1.61 -5.86 -11.54
CA LEU A 34 1.17 -7.12 -10.94
C LEU A 34 1.12 -8.28 -11.96
N GLN A 35 1.01 -7.98 -13.26
CA GLN A 35 1.08 -9.01 -14.29
C GLN A 35 2.50 -9.52 -14.56
N GLU A 36 3.53 -8.81 -14.11
CA GLU A 36 4.92 -9.20 -14.33
C GLU A 36 5.34 -10.36 -13.40
N GLU A 37 6.16 -11.30 -13.92
CA GLU A 37 6.74 -12.39 -13.11
C GLU A 37 7.54 -11.87 -11.91
N GLN A 38 8.13 -10.68 -12.05
CA GLN A 38 8.86 -10.03 -10.97
C GLN A 38 7.95 -9.70 -9.78
N SER A 39 6.71 -9.30 -10.03
CA SER A 39 5.73 -9.00 -8.99
C SER A 39 5.23 -10.28 -8.32
N GLN A 40 4.91 -11.30 -9.12
CA GLN A 40 4.36 -12.58 -8.64
C GLN A 40 5.33 -13.36 -7.74
N SER A 41 6.64 -13.20 -7.96
CA SER A 41 7.70 -13.88 -7.21
C SER A 41 8.26 -13.07 -6.03
N SER A 42 7.84 -11.81 -5.87
CA SER A 42 8.41 -10.90 -4.86
C SER A 42 7.53 -10.81 -3.62
N GLY A 43 8.00 -11.42 -2.52
CA GLY A 43 7.38 -11.27 -1.19
C GLY A 43 7.40 -12.55 -0.37
N TRP A 44 6.79 -12.47 0.83
CA TRP A 44 6.56 -13.63 1.67
C TRP A 44 5.39 -14.44 1.11
N SER A 45 5.67 -15.61 0.56
CA SER A 45 4.66 -16.62 0.27
C SER A 45 4.23 -17.23 1.59
N LYS A 46 2.96 -17.05 2.00
CA LYS A 46 2.39 -18.01 2.95
C LYS A 46 2.30 -19.34 2.19
N ASN A 47 2.59 -20.47 2.85
CA ASN A 47 2.44 -21.82 2.31
C ASN A 47 0.95 -22.13 2.02
N ASN A 48 0.36 -21.37 1.12
CA ASN A 48 -1.00 -21.49 0.65
C ASN A 48 -0.88 -22.11 -0.74
N GLU A 49 -1.75 -23.08 -1.05
CA GLU A 49 -1.75 -23.86 -2.30
C GLU A 49 -1.81 -23.01 -3.59
N SER A 50 -2.05 -21.70 -3.50
CA SER A 50 -2.10 -20.76 -4.62
C SER A 50 -0.75 -20.15 -5.04
N GLY A 51 0.34 -20.30 -4.25
CA GLY A 51 1.68 -19.78 -4.61
C GLY A 51 1.84 -18.24 -4.60
N GLU A 52 0.80 -17.50 -4.23
CA GLU A 52 0.76 -16.04 -4.24
C GLU A 52 1.40 -15.40 -2.99
N THR A 53 2.10 -14.27 -3.16
CA THR A 53 2.69 -13.50 -2.06
C THR A 53 1.69 -12.50 -1.45
N VAL A 54 1.84 -12.21 -0.15
CA VAL A 54 0.99 -11.23 0.55
C VAL A 54 1.03 -9.84 -0.09
N GLY A 55 2.19 -9.45 -0.65
CA GLY A 55 2.33 -8.18 -1.36
C GLY A 55 1.51 -8.14 -2.65
N HIS A 56 1.50 -9.24 -3.41
CA HIS A 56 0.74 -9.31 -4.66
C HIS A 56 -0.78 -9.28 -4.42
N GLU A 57 -1.27 -10.00 -3.40
CA GLU A 57 -2.68 -9.92 -2.99
C GLU A 57 -3.05 -8.50 -2.57
N SER A 58 -2.16 -7.84 -1.81
CA SER A 58 -2.34 -6.46 -1.36
C SER A 58 -2.42 -5.49 -2.54
N GLY A 59 -1.54 -5.63 -3.53
CA GLY A 59 -1.53 -4.80 -4.73
C GLY A 59 -2.84 -4.86 -5.50
N ARG A 60 -3.47 -6.04 -5.63
CA ARG A 60 -4.79 -6.14 -6.26
C ARG A 60 -5.85 -5.36 -5.51
N LYS A 61 -5.90 -5.48 -4.18
CA LYS A 61 -6.83 -4.72 -3.35
C LYS A 61 -6.61 -3.21 -3.48
N ILE A 62 -5.36 -2.76 -3.59
CA ILE A 62 -5.03 -1.35 -3.84
C ILE A 62 -5.58 -0.89 -5.19
N VAL A 63 -5.45 -1.70 -6.25
CA VAL A 63 -6.05 -1.40 -7.56
C VAL A 63 -7.57 -1.25 -7.42
N ASP A 64 -8.24 -2.20 -6.77
CA ASP A 64 -9.70 -2.17 -6.58
C ASP A 64 -10.17 -0.92 -5.79
N ILE A 65 -9.43 -0.53 -4.75
CA ILE A 65 -9.68 0.68 -3.95
C ILE A 65 -9.51 1.94 -4.80
N LEU A 66 -8.44 2.03 -5.60
CA LEU A 66 -8.16 3.20 -6.44
C LEU A 66 -9.14 3.30 -7.63
N GLU A 67 -9.57 2.16 -8.20
CA GLU A 67 -10.56 2.10 -9.28
C GLU A 67 -11.97 2.45 -8.78
N SER A 68 -12.33 2.01 -7.57
CA SER A 68 -13.64 2.31 -6.96
C SER A 68 -13.74 3.76 -6.44
N ASN A 69 -12.62 4.36 -6.03
CA ASN A 69 -12.57 5.74 -5.56
C ASN A 69 -11.43 6.55 -6.23
N PRO A 70 -11.55 6.87 -7.53
CA PRO A 70 -10.54 7.65 -8.25
C PRO A 70 -10.43 9.09 -7.74
N SER A 71 -11.46 9.59 -7.06
CA SER A 71 -11.45 10.90 -6.39
C SER A 71 -10.58 10.94 -5.13
N LYS A 72 -10.09 9.78 -4.66
CA LYS A 72 -9.33 9.66 -3.40
C LYS A 72 -10.06 10.25 -2.19
N ASP A 73 -11.39 10.21 -2.23
CA ASP A 73 -12.25 10.83 -1.23
C ASP A 73 -12.31 9.96 0.02
N ALA A 74 -11.72 10.44 1.11
CA ALA A 74 -11.62 9.70 2.35
C ALA A 74 -12.99 9.31 2.97
N SER A 75 -14.07 10.00 2.60
CA SER A 75 -15.43 9.68 3.06
C SER A 75 -16.09 8.50 2.33
N LYS A 76 -15.52 8.07 1.19
CA LYS A 76 -16.06 6.98 0.36
C LYS A 76 -15.41 5.62 0.64
N TYR A 77 -14.36 5.59 1.45
CA TYR A 77 -13.71 4.35 1.81
C TYR A 77 -14.51 3.60 2.86
N SER A 78 -14.63 2.28 2.69
CA SER A 78 -15.20 1.42 3.70
C SER A 78 -14.19 1.17 4.82
N ASP A 79 -14.66 0.70 5.98
CA ASP A 79 -13.78 0.33 7.09
C ASP A 79 -12.75 -0.73 6.69
N GLU A 80 -13.11 -1.65 5.78
CA GLU A 80 -12.19 -2.66 5.24
C GLU A 80 -11.08 -2.03 4.37
N ASP A 81 -11.43 -1.03 3.57
CA ASP A 81 -10.46 -0.28 2.76
C ASP A 81 -9.50 0.49 3.67
N ILE A 82 -10.02 1.15 4.70
CA ILE A 82 -9.22 1.91 5.68
C ILE A 82 -8.26 0.98 6.43
N ASP A 83 -8.73 -0.19 6.85
CA ASP A 83 -7.90 -1.22 7.49
C ASP A 83 -6.79 -1.71 6.57
N HIS A 84 -7.09 -1.91 5.29
CA HIS A 84 -6.09 -2.29 4.29
C HIS A 84 -5.08 -1.17 4.05
N MET A 85 -5.53 0.06 3.84
CA MET A 85 -4.67 1.25 3.70
C MET A 85 -3.72 1.40 4.87
N ARG A 86 -4.20 1.22 6.09
CA ARG A 86 -3.36 1.28 7.30
C ARG A 86 -2.23 0.24 7.25
N ARG A 87 -2.49 -0.97 6.74
CA ARG A 87 -1.45 -2.00 6.53
C ARG A 87 -0.46 -1.57 5.45
N VAL A 88 -0.94 -1.01 4.35
CA VAL A 88 -0.11 -0.50 3.24
C VAL A 88 0.83 0.58 3.75
N VAL A 89 0.28 1.61 4.39
CA VAL A 89 1.03 2.73 4.98
C VAL A 89 2.09 2.22 5.96
N SER A 90 1.71 1.34 6.89
CA SER A 90 2.63 0.76 7.86
C SER A 90 3.75 -0.06 7.20
N TYR A 91 3.44 -0.79 6.12
CA TYR A 91 4.42 -1.57 5.38
C TYR A 91 5.40 -0.68 4.64
N CYS A 92 4.90 0.30 3.88
CA CYS A 92 5.70 1.25 3.11
C CYS A 92 6.60 2.08 4.02
N LYS A 93 6.07 2.72 5.08
CA LYS A 93 6.88 3.50 6.03
C LYS A 93 8.01 2.68 6.65
N ARG A 94 7.72 1.47 7.11
CA ARG A 94 8.73 0.59 7.71
C ARG A 94 9.80 0.16 6.71
N HIS A 95 9.41 -0.14 5.47
CA HIS A 95 10.37 -0.54 4.44
C HIS A 95 11.18 0.65 3.95
N LEU A 96 10.58 1.81 3.75
CA LEU A 96 11.30 3.03 3.38
C LEU A 96 12.31 3.44 4.45
N ALA A 97 11.94 3.38 5.73
CA ALA A 97 12.89 3.66 6.83
C ALA A 97 14.05 2.65 6.91
N GLN A 98 13.83 1.40 6.46
CA GLN A 98 14.89 0.39 6.37
C GLN A 98 15.75 0.60 5.11
N GLU A 99 15.13 0.94 3.98
CA GLU A 99 15.78 1.15 2.69
C GLU A 99 16.43 2.53 2.54
N GLU A 100 16.16 3.51 3.40
CA GLU A 100 16.88 4.80 3.43
C GLU A 100 18.41 4.59 3.61
N THR A 101 18.78 3.47 4.25
CA THR A 101 20.19 3.02 4.34
C THR A 101 20.65 2.10 3.21
N ALA A 102 19.73 1.51 2.44
CA ALA A 102 20.00 0.58 1.36
C ALA A 102 19.57 1.19 0.01
N LYS A 103 20.54 1.78 -0.69
CA LYS A 103 20.43 2.36 -2.04
C LYS A 103 19.29 1.76 -2.87
N GLN A 104 18.41 2.63 -3.40
CA GLN A 104 17.33 2.24 -4.30
C GLN A 104 17.86 1.45 -5.49
N ASN A 105 17.79 0.13 -5.40
CA ASN A 105 18.22 -0.79 -6.42
C ASN A 105 16.97 -1.44 -7.01
N THR A 106 16.72 -1.20 -8.30
CA THR A 106 15.57 -1.73 -9.03
C THR A 106 15.54 -3.26 -9.10
N ASP A 107 16.69 -3.91 -8.91
CA ASP A 107 16.79 -5.37 -8.85
C ASP A 107 16.56 -5.93 -7.43
N SER A 108 16.37 -5.07 -6.42
CA SER A 108 16.17 -5.53 -5.04
C SER A 108 14.77 -6.11 -4.83
N LYS A 109 14.69 -7.10 -3.94
CA LYS A 109 13.40 -7.63 -3.49
C LYS A 109 12.53 -6.55 -2.83
N SER A 110 13.15 -5.57 -2.18
CA SER A 110 12.48 -4.45 -1.53
C SER A 110 11.81 -3.52 -2.54
N TYR A 111 12.49 -3.16 -3.63
CA TYR A 111 11.92 -2.35 -4.72
C TYR A 111 10.69 -3.02 -5.31
N ARG A 112 10.81 -4.31 -5.66
CA ARG A 112 9.71 -5.09 -6.22
C ARG A 112 8.54 -5.23 -5.24
N SER A 113 8.85 -5.39 -3.95
CA SER A 113 7.83 -5.46 -2.92
C SER A 113 7.12 -4.11 -2.77
N LEU A 114 7.83 -3.00 -2.65
CA LEU A 114 7.21 -1.66 -2.54
C LEU A 114 6.25 -1.38 -3.71
N LYS A 115 6.63 -1.76 -4.94
CA LYS A 115 5.74 -1.66 -6.10
C LYS A 115 4.50 -2.55 -5.99
N ASN A 116 4.62 -3.76 -5.43
CA ASN A 116 3.44 -4.58 -5.11
C ASN A 116 2.49 -3.91 -4.11
N TRP A 117 3.02 -3.01 -3.27
CA TRP A 117 2.24 -2.19 -2.34
C TRP A 117 1.85 -0.82 -2.92
N GLY A 118 2.00 -0.61 -4.23
CA GLY A 118 1.57 0.61 -4.93
C GLY A 118 2.52 1.80 -4.80
N HIS A 119 3.68 1.63 -4.17
CA HIS A 119 4.71 2.65 -4.06
C HIS A 119 5.86 2.32 -5.00
N ASP A 120 6.12 3.19 -5.98
CA ASP A 120 7.31 3.14 -6.82
C ASP A 120 8.37 4.09 -6.26
N PRO A 121 9.47 3.57 -5.66
CA PRO A 121 10.54 4.40 -5.10
C PRO A 121 11.21 5.34 -6.11
N LEU A 122 11.12 5.04 -7.42
CA LEU A 122 11.68 5.86 -8.48
C LEU A 122 10.76 7.00 -8.93
N LYS A 123 9.51 7.04 -8.44
CA LYS A 123 8.57 8.12 -8.70
C LYS A 123 8.56 9.07 -7.51
N GLU A 124 9.00 10.31 -7.74
CA GLU A 124 8.84 11.44 -6.80
C GLU A 124 7.56 12.23 -7.10
#